data_AF-A0A929L8U6-F1
#
_entry.id   AF-A0A929L8U6-F1
#
_cell.length_a   1.000
_cell.length_b   1.000
_cell.length_c   1.000
_cell.angle_alpha   90.00
_cell.angle_beta   90.00
_cell.angle_gamma   90.00
#
_symmetry.space_group_name_H-M   'P 1'
#
loop_
_entity.id
_entity.type
_entity.pdbx_description
1 polymer ?
#
loop_
_entity_poly.entity_id
_entity_poly.type
_entity_poly.pdbx_seq_one_letter_code
_entity_poly.pdbx_strand_id
1 'polypeptide(L)'
;MPDIMNKKELGEIKKQLKFENDKLLVKGIQEAYGKNRDGEASIQFTRLINPDTLAQEEGELYFDIFKKSLGGTPGKNLLEYGFDASDPQAKELQKQFYDYKNGSLLDEEEFSKLAAELLKKGDYRNNVYITAGIFEYAAPGMNANNEILEENSIFRFMIVAITEARLTDIGLFYSVANNEVARKVNDEMQIIPAPLDAFFYPAFSSRASDVNHFLYHCKTAKSPNIELIEDFFHIPFISSAPEQTEGFAKVIGEVFPNGMEAKTAMKFHENLSDYVNENSQEDSMVMLDKPRIKDLLLASGANSDNMQFFDAAYSKILDDQEVAAINLMEKGKVSLKAPSISINVKDDALEQIRTETINGKRCLVIEMDEGLEISGLPANLQMPAKSVHVIHANPDESAACATPEPLRSSADQMPDHSGLAKPAFAQSPSETDESGISNKGADFCEEPAASEAFPSKQEDPVDDLDVVDFGTPSSIE
;
A
#
# COMPACT_ATOMS: atom_id res chain seq x y z
N MET A 1 13.85 -7.65 -21.46
CA MET A 1 12.81 -6.85 -20.78
C MET A 1 13.44 -5.52 -20.44
N PRO A 2 12.71 -4.39 -20.49
CA PRO A 2 13.20 -3.16 -19.86
C PRO A 2 13.44 -3.45 -18.37
N ASP A 3 14.57 -2.98 -17.84
CA ASP A 3 14.89 -3.14 -16.42
C ASP A 3 14.03 -2.19 -15.61
N ILE A 4 12.94 -2.72 -15.02
CA ILE A 4 12.06 -1.98 -14.11
C ILE A 4 12.84 -1.63 -12.84
N MET A 5 12.71 -0.39 -12.36
CA MET A 5 13.33 0.10 -11.14
C MET A 5 12.97 -0.79 -9.94
N ASN A 6 13.99 -1.35 -9.30
CA ASN A 6 13.80 -2.36 -8.27
C ASN A 6 13.67 -1.75 -6.85
N LYS A 7 13.31 -2.59 -5.87
CA LYS A 7 13.12 -2.13 -4.48
C LYS A 7 14.40 -1.59 -3.84
N LYS A 8 15.58 -2.10 -4.20
CA LYS A 8 16.86 -1.64 -3.66
C LYS A 8 17.22 -0.26 -4.20
N GLU A 9 17.04 -0.05 -5.49
CA GLU A 9 17.22 1.22 -6.19
C GLU A 9 16.27 2.30 -5.66
N LEU A 10 14.99 1.95 -5.51
CA LEU A 10 14.00 2.82 -4.84
C LEU A 10 14.40 3.13 -3.40
N GLY A 11 14.86 2.12 -2.65
CA GLY A 11 15.37 2.29 -1.31
C GLY A 11 16.60 3.19 -1.23
N GLU A 12 17.48 3.16 -2.24
CA GLU A 12 18.64 4.05 -2.35
C GLU A 12 18.19 5.49 -2.51
N ILE A 13 17.38 5.81 -3.52
CA ILE A 13 16.89 7.18 -3.76
C ILE A 13 16.15 7.73 -2.52
N LYS A 14 15.26 6.93 -1.91
CA LYS A 14 14.53 7.34 -0.70
C LYS A 14 15.42 7.64 0.49
N LYS A 15 16.55 6.93 0.64
CA LYS A 15 17.54 7.21 1.70
C LYS A 15 18.22 8.56 1.49
N GLN A 16 18.36 8.99 0.23
CA GLN A 16 19.00 10.27 -0.11
C GLN A 16 18.06 11.47 0.00
N LEU A 17 16.76 11.28 -0.14
CA LEU A 17 15.76 12.33 0.06
C LEU A 17 15.75 12.76 1.53
N LYS A 18 16.74 13.50 2.01
CA LYS A 18 16.78 14.14 3.32
C LYS A 18 17.21 15.59 3.10
N PHE A 19 16.57 16.51 3.80
CA PHE A 19 17.00 17.90 3.82
C PHE A 19 18.44 17.96 4.37
N GLU A 20 19.27 18.83 3.81
CA GLU A 20 20.70 18.94 4.15
C GLU A 20 21.48 17.61 4.04
N ASN A 21 21.33 16.91 2.91
CA ASN A 21 22.13 15.73 2.58
C ASN A 21 23.27 16.07 1.61
N ASP A 22 24.51 15.89 2.03
CA ASP A 22 25.72 16.13 1.23
C ASP A 22 25.76 15.38 -0.12
N LYS A 23 25.02 14.27 -0.24
CA LYS A 23 24.96 13.48 -1.49
C LYS A 23 23.86 13.93 -2.45
N LEU A 24 22.93 14.77 -2.00
CA LEU A 24 21.76 15.17 -2.75
C LEU A 24 21.68 16.70 -2.81
N LEU A 25 22.03 17.26 -3.97
CA LEU A 25 21.83 18.68 -4.23
C LEU A 25 20.38 18.93 -4.66
N VAL A 26 19.72 19.90 -4.03
CA VAL A 26 18.40 20.39 -4.44
C VAL A 26 18.60 21.61 -5.34
N LYS A 27 18.18 21.54 -6.60
CA LYS A 27 18.32 22.66 -7.55
C LYS A 27 17.25 23.72 -7.34
N GLY A 28 16.08 23.32 -6.85
CA GLY A 28 14.98 24.20 -6.52
C GLY A 28 13.72 23.41 -6.21
N ILE A 29 12.79 24.06 -5.49
CA ILE A 29 11.47 23.52 -5.19
C ILE A 29 10.44 24.52 -5.71
N GLN A 30 9.48 24.06 -6.50
CA GLN A 30 8.32 24.82 -6.90
C GLN A 30 7.10 24.34 -6.13
N GLU A 31 6.20 25.27 -5.82
CA GLU A 31 4.92 24.95 -5.20
C GLU A 31 3.78 25.75 -5.81
N ALA A 32 2.61 25.12 -5.88
CA ALA A 32 1.36 25.74 -6.28
C ALA A 32 0.22 25.31 -5.36
N TYR A 33 -0.75 26.20 -5.17
CA TYR A 33 -2.03 25.86 -4.58
C TYR A 33 -3.12 25.95 -5.64
N GLY A 34 -3.77 24.81 -5.89
CA GLY A 34 -4.87 24.67 -6.84
C GLY A 34 -6.20 24.58 -6.10
N LYS A 35 -7.16 25.43 -6.47
CA LYS A 35 -8.55 25.23 -6.08
C LYS A 35 -9.23 24.34 -7.10
N ASN A 36 -9.88 23.29 -6.61
CA ASN A 36 -10.75 22.44 -7.41
C ASN A 36 -12.07 22.29 -6.65
N ARG A 37 -13.01 23.22 -6.92
CA ARG A 37 -14.33 23.25 -6.30
C ARG A 37 -15.35 23.57 -7.38
N ASP A 38 -16.45 22.83 -7.39
CA ASP A 38 -17.60 23.05 -8.29
C ASP A 38 -17.23 23.03 -9.80
N GLY A 39 -16.14 22.35 -10.18
CA GLY A 39 -15.70 22.20 -11.57
C GLY A 39 -14.84 23.34 -12.13
N GLU A 40 -14.50 24.35 -11.33
CA GLU A 40 -13.63 25.47 -11.73
C GLU A 40 -12.21 25.29 -11.18
N ALA A 41 -11.39 24.52 -11.90
CA ALA A 41 -9.97 24.35 -11.61
C ALA A 41 -9.19 25.66 -11.85
N SER A 42 -8.53 26.18 -10.82
CA SER A 42 -7.69 27.37 -10.94
C SER A 42 -6.50 27.37 -9.97
N ILE A 43 -5.34 27.76 -10.50
CA ILE A 43 -4.13 27.99 -9.70
C ILE A 43 -4.26 29.35 -9.00
N GLN A 44 -4.12 29.35 -7.68
CA GLN A 44 -4.25 30.57 -6.87
C GLN A 44 -2.90 31.26 -6.64
N PHE A 45 -1.84 30.46 -6.52
CA PHE A 45 -0.48 30.95 -6.38
C PHE A 45 0.52 29.91 -6.88
N THR A 46 1.67 30.41 -7.32
CA THR A 46 2.91 29.65 -7.60
C THR A 46 4.07 30.32 -6.87
N ARG A 47 5.08 29.55 -6.46
CA ARG A 47 6.29 30.10 -5.83
C ARG A 47 7.48 29.18 -6.06
N LEU A 48 8.58 29.78 -6.53
CA LEU A 48 9.90 29.16 -6.49
C LEU A 48 10.53 29.38 -5.11
N ILE A 49 10.91 28.28 -4.47
CA ILE A 49 11.59 28.25 -3.18
C ILE A 49 13.07 27.99 -3.41
N ASN A 50 13.90 28.84 -2.80
CA ASN A 50 15.32 28.58 -2.69
C ASN A 50 15.59 27.67 -1.47
N PRO A 51 16.01 26.41 -1.66
CA PRO A 51 16.24 25.47 -0.57
C PRO A 51 17.25 25.97 0.46
N ASP A 52 18.25 26.75 0.04
CA ASP A 52 19.30 27.31 0.92
C ASP A 52 18.78 28.34 1.92
N THR A 53 17.54 28.81 1.73
CA THR A 53 16.89 29.82 2.60
C THR A 53 15.88 29.22 3.57
N LEU A 54 15.57 27.92 3.44
CA LEU A 54 14.64 27.24 4.31
C LEU A 54 15.27 26.94 5.67
N ALA A 55 14.51 27.13 6.74
CA ALA A 55 14.87 26.57 8.04
C ALA A 55 14.77 25.02 7.98
N GLN A 56 15.51 24.34 8.85
CA GLN A 56 15.55 22.88 8.88
C GLN A 56 14.14 22.28 9.02
N GLU A 57 13.32 22.84 9.92
CA GLU A 57 11.96 22.34 10.17
C GLU A 57 11.05 22.51 8.95
N GLU A 58 11.18 23.61 8.21
CA GLU A 58 10.40 23.84 6.98
C GLU A 58 10.88 22.91 5.85
N GLY A 59 12.19 22.79 5.66
CA GLY A 59 12.78 21.89 4.66
C GLY A 59 12.37 20.44 4.87
N GLU A 60 12.30 19.98 6.13
CA GLU A 60 11.85 18.62 6.47
C GLU A 60 10.39 18.35 6.03
N LEU A 61 9.50 19.35 6.04
CA LEU A 61 8.11 19.19 5.57
C LEU A 61 8.02 18.92 4.06
N TYR A 62 8.78 19.66 3.24
CA TYR A 62 8.86 19.41 1.79
C TYR A 62 9.43 18.02 1.51
N PHE A 63 10.50 17.65 2.22
CA PHE A 63 11.13 16.34 2.05
C PHE A 63 10.26 15.18 2.53
N ASP A 64 9.39 15.37 3.52
CA ASP A 64 8.38 14.37 3.90
C ASP A 64 7.41 14.09 2.75
N ILE A 65 6.93 15.13 2.05
CA ILE A 65 6.10 14.98 0.84
C ILE A 65 6.85 14.17 -0.22
N PHE A 66 8.07 14.59 -0.59
CA PHE A 66 8.86 13.90 -1.63
C PHE A 66 9.19 12.45 -1.27
N LYS A 67 9.50 12.15 -0.01
CA LYS A 67 9.70 10.75 0.45
C LYS A 67 8.43 9.93 0.30
N LYS A 68 7.26 10.50 0.62
CA LYS A 68 5.96 9.84 0.52
C LYS A 68 5.51 9.65 -0.93
N SER A 69 5.94 10.50 -1.86
CA SER A 69 5.76 10.32 -3.31
C SER A 69 6.41 9.05 -3.85
N LEU A 70 7.45 8.54 -3.18
CA LEU A 70 8.09 7.25 -3.48
C LEU A 70 7.63 6.13 -2.53
N GLY A 71 6.52 6.37 -1.81
CA GLY A 71 5.88 5.40 -0.94
C GLY A 71 5.06 4.38 -1.73
N GLY A 72 4.73 3.27 -1.08
CA GLY A 72 3.89 2.22 -1.68
C GLY A 72 4.65 0.94 -2.00
N THR A 73 3.91 0.01 -2.60
CA THR A 73 4.42 -1.29 -3.05
C THR A 73 4.52 -1.28 -4.58
N PRO A 74 5.72 -1.49 -5.16
CA PRO A 74 5.88 -1.66 -6.60
C PRO A 74 4.88 -2.67 -7.16
N GLY A 75 4.14 -2.29 -8.20
CA GLY A 75 3.13 -3.12 -8.87
C GLY A 75 1.74 -3.06 -8.27
N LYS A 76 1.59 -2.29 -7.18
CA LYS A 76 0.28 -1.98 -6.58
C LYS A 76 -0.04 -0.51 -6.76
N ASN A 77 0.51 0.33 -5.88
CA ASN A 77 0.24 1.76 -5.84
C ASN A 77 1.48 2.60 -6.18
N LEU A 78 2.57 1.93 -6.58
CA LEU A 78 3.75 2.52 -7.19
C LEU A 78 3.99 1.74 -8.50
N LEU A 79 3.75 2.38 -9.62
CA LEU A 79 3.73 1.78 -10.96
C LEU A 79 4.83 2.42 -11.79
N GLU A 80 5.50 1.62 -12.60
CA GLU A 80 6.43 2.13 -13.60
C GLU A 80 5.77 2.13 -14.95
N TYR A 81 5.87 3.26 -15.64
CA TYR A 81 5.30 3.43 -16.96
C TYR A 81 6.36 3.86 -17.96
N GLY A 82 6.25 3.33 -19.17
CA GLY A 82 7.07 3.73 -20.32
C GLY A 82 6.33 4.74 -21.19
N PHE A 83 7.06 5.70 -21.74
CA PHE A 83 6.53 6.57 -22.79
C PHE A 83 6.38 5.78 -24.10
N ASP A 84 5.17 5.74 -24.66
CA ASP A 84 4.94 5.10 -25.95
C ASP A 84 5.59 5.93 -27.08
N ALA A 85 6.65 5.40 -27.67
CA ALA A 85 7.36 6.05 -28.77
C ALA A 85 6.51 6.20 -30.05
N SER A 86 5.41 5.44 -30.16
CA SER A 86 4.46 5.51 -31.28
C SER A 86 3.38 6.58 -31.10
N ASP A 87 3.14 7.06 -29.88
CA ASP A 87 2.21 8.15 -29.58
C ASP A 87 2.94 9.52 -29.62
N PRO A 88 2.55 10.43 -30.55
CA PRO A 88 3.12 11.77 -30.61
C PRO A 88 2.96 12.59 -29.32
N GLN A 89 1.86 12.40 -28.58
CA GLN A 89 1.59 13.12 -27.33
C GLN A 89 2.50 12.62 -26.20
N ALA A 90 2.62 11.30 -26.04
CA ALA A 90 3.55 10.70 -25.09
C ALA A 90 5.00 11.10 -25.38
N LYS A 91 5.39 11.18 -26.65
CA LYS A 91 6.73 11.63 -27.06
C LYS A 91 7.01 13.10 -26.74
N GLU A 92 6.05 13.99 -26.96
CA GLU A 92 6.22 15.40 -26.58
C GLU A 92 6.26 15.55 -25.05
N LEU A 93 5.42 14.81 -24.32
CA LEU A 93 5.45 14.78 -22.86
C LEU A 93 6.79 14.28 -22.32
N GLN A 94 7.36 13.22 -22.91
CA GLN A 94 8.69 12.72 -22.56
C GLN A 94 9.77 13.81 -22.73
N LYS A 95 9.71 14.56 -23.85
CA LYS A 95 10.62 15.68 -24.11
C LYS A 95 10.43 16.80 -23.07
N GLN A 96 9.18 17.16 -22.75
CA GLN A 96 8.89 18.13 -21.69
C GLN A 96 9.44 17.67 -20.34
N PHE A 97 9.27 16.40 -19.96
CA PHE A 97 9.83 15.83 -18.73
C PHE A 97 11.36 15.89 -18.70
N TYR A 98 12.01 15.63 -19.85
CA TYR A 98 13.45 15.78 -19.99
C TYR A 98 13.92 17.22 -19.80
N ASP A 99 13.19 18.19 -20.34
CA ASP A 99 13.50 19.61 -20.17
C ASP A 99 13.23 20.06 -18.72
N TYR A 100 12.11 19.61 -18.12
CA TYR A 100 11.73 19.89 -16.74
C TYR A 100 12.81 19.47 -15.76
N LYS A 101 13.26 18.21 -15.80
CA LYS A 101 14.32 17.73 -14.92
C LYS A 101 15.64 18.49 -15.14
N ASN A 102 15.86 19.06 -16.32
CA ASN A 102 17.08 19.81 -16.65
C ASN A 102 17.01 21.29 -16.30
N GLY A 103 15.91 21.75 -15.70
CA GLY A 103 15.80 23.05 -15.07
C GLY A 103 14.66 23.93 -15.60
N SER A 104 13.99 23.57 -16.70
CA SER A 104 12.87 24.39 -17.18
C SER A 104 11.71 24.41 -16.18
N LEU A 105 11.58 23.39 -15.33
CA LEU A 105 10.57 23.36 -14.27
C LEU A 105 10.84 24.39 -13.16
N LEU A 106 12.04 24.99 -13.08
CA LEU A 106 12.30 26.10 -12.15
C LEU A 106 11.80 27.44 -12.70
N ASP A 107 11.40 27.50 -13.98
CA ASP A 107 10.70 28.65 -14.54
C ASP A 107 9.25 28.70 -14.04
N GLU A 108 8.80 29.89 -13.64
CA GLU A 108 7.47 30.08 -13.05
C GLU A 108 6.35 29.82 -14.06
N GLU A 109 6.52 30.21 -15.33
CA GLU A 109 5.49 30.01 -16.35
C GLU A 109 5.37 28.53 -16.72
N GLU A 110 6.50 27.83 -16.87
CA GLU A 110 6.51 26.39 -17.16
C GLU A 110 5.90 25.57 -16.02
N PHE A 111 6.26 25.88 -14.77
CA PHE A 111 5.65 25.22 -13.62
C PHE A 111 4.16 25.55 -13.47
N SER A 112 3.76 26.81 -13.70
CA SER A 112 2.34 27.19 -13.67
C SER A 112 1.52 26.45 -14.73
N LYS A 113 2.07 26.23 -15.94
CA LYS A 113 1.42 25.43 -16.99
C LYS A 113 1.26 23.98 -16.54
N LEU A 114 2.33 23.36 -16.03
CA LEU A 114 2.27 21.99 -15.52
C LEU A 114 1.21 21.86 -14.40
N ALA A 115 1.25 22.76 -13.42
CA ALA A 115 0.31 22.73 -12.29
C ALA A 115 -1.15 22.85 -12.76
N ALA A 116 -1.42 23.75 -13.71
CA ALA A 116 -2.76 23.90 -14.29
C ALA A 116 -3.20 22.67 -15.08
N GLU A 117 -2.31 22.04 -15.85
CA GLU A 117 -2.63 20.81 -16.58
C GLU A 117 -2.90 19.63 -15.65
N LEU A 118 -2.07 19.44 -14.62
CA LEU A 118 -2.29 18.41 -13.60
C LEU A 118 -3.65 18.58 -12.92
N LEU A 119 -3.99 19.82 -12.53
CA LEU A 119 -5.27 20.12 -11.89
C LEU A 119 -6.47 19.90 -12.81
N LYS A 120 -6.31 20.18 -14.10
CA LYS A 120 -7.38 20.05 -15.10
C LYS A 120 -7.62 18.61 -15.53
N LYS A 121 -6.56 17.82 -15.66
CA LYS A 121 -6.59 16.46 -16.19
C LYS A 121 -6.71 15.38 -15.11
N GLY A 122 -6.41 15.69 -13.85
CA GLY A 122 -6.64 14.74 -12.74
C GLY A 122 -8.00 14.92 -12.07
N ASP A 123 -8.56 13.82 -11.56
CA ASP A 123 -9.78 13.85 -10.73
C ASP A 123 -9.44 14.16 -9.26
N TYR A 124 -9.59 15.42 -8.85
CA TYR A 124 -9.38 15.86 -7.48
C TYR A 124 -10.63 16.48 -6.88
N ARG A 125 -11.17 15.85 -5.83
CA ARG A 125 -12.40 16.32 -5.15
C ARG A 125 -12.20 17.52 -4.24
N ASN A 126 -10.99 17.71 -3.76
CA ASN A 126 -10.62 18.77 -2.81
C ASN A 126 -9.57 19.66 -3.45
N ASN A 127 -9.34 20.82 -2.83
CA ASN A 127 -8.20 21.66 -3.18
C ASN A 127 -6.90 20.87 -3.02
N VAL A 128 -5.93 21.18 -3.86
CA VAL A 128 -4.65 20.47 -3.88
C VAL A 128 -3.49 21.44 -3.71
N TYR A 129 -2.41 20.91 -3.18
CA TYR A 129 -1.13 21.55 -3.13
C TYR A 129 -0.14 20.72 -3.94
N ILE A 130 0.42 21.34 -4.98
CA ILE A 130 1.31 20.71 -5.94
C ILE A 130 2.73 21.15 -5.61
N THR A 131 3.64 20.20 -5.41
CA THR A 131 5.04 20.46 -5.10
C THR A 131 5.92 19.75 -6.13
N ALA A 132 6.89 20.45 -6.71
CA ALA A 132 7.89 19.86 -7.58
C ALA A 132 9.30 20.15 -7.08
N GLY A 133 10.17 19.14 -7.02
CA GLY A 133 11.57 19.29 -6.66
C GLY A 133 12.48 18.76 -7.77
N ILE A 134 13.56 19.47 -8.07
CA ILE A 134 14.64 18.99 -8.95
C ILE A 134 15.87 18.68 -8.10
N PHE A 135 16.44 17.50 -8.31
CA PHE A 135 17.52 16.98 -7.51
C PHE A 135 18.68 16.47 -8.37
N GLU A 136 19.90 16.57 -7.85
CA GLU A 136 21.11 15.95 -8.38
C GLU A 136 21.70 15.05 -7.29
N TYR A 137 21.64 13.74 -7.50
CA TYR A 137 22.23 12.74 -6.63
C TYR A 137 23.60 12.30 -7.16
N ALA A 138 24.64 12.42 -6.34
CA ALA A 138 25.95 11.84 -6.62
C ALA A 138 25.91 10.32 -6.34
N ALA A 139 25.44 9.55 -7.31
CA ALA A 139 25.33 8.10 -7.23
C ALA A 139 26.74 7.47 -7.29
N PRO A 140 27.11 6.63 -6.30
CA PRO A 140 28.36 5.89 -6.36
C PRO A 140 28.44 5.02 -7.63
N GLY A 141 29.53 5.10 -8.38
CA GLY A 141 29.81 4.15 -9.46
C GLY A 141 30.00 2.75 -8.88
N MET A 142 29.62 1.71 -9.62
CA MET A 142 29.83 0.32 -9.21
C MET A 142 30.51 -0.47 -10.33
N ASN A 143 31.40 -1.40 -9.96
CA ASN A 143 31.95 -2.37 -10.90
C ASN A 143 31.03 -3.60 -11.05
N ALA A 144 31.39 -4.52 -11.94
CA ALA A 144 30.61 -5.74 -12.20
C ALA A 144 30.46 -6.68 -10.98
N ASN A 145 31.22 -6.45 -9.90
CA ASN A 145 31.12 -7.19 -8.63
C ASN A 145 30.30 -6.43 -7.57
N ASN A 146 29.60 -5.35 -7.95
CA ASN A 146 28.90 -4.42 -7.05
C ASN A 146 29.80 -3.73 -6.01
N GLU A 147 31.10 -3.60 -6.28
CA GLU A 147 32.00 -2.81 -5.44
C GLU A 147 31.93 -1.33 -5.85
N ILE A 148 31.91 -0.45 -4.85
CA ILE A 148 31.86 1.00 -5.06
C ILE A 148 33.17 1.49 -5.67
N LEU A 149 33.07 2.20 -6.79
CA LEU A 149 34.16 2.90 -7.45
C LEU A 149 34.35 4.31 -6.85
N GLU A 150 35.54 4.88 -7.02
CA GLU A 150 35.83 6.26 -6.58
C GLU A 150 35.08 7.32 -7.42
N GLU A 151 34.70 6.98 -8.66
CA GLU A 151 33.96 7.87 -9.55
C GLU A 151 32.45 7.79 -9.27
N ASN A 152 31.83 8.92 -8.93
CA ASN A 152 30.38 9.06 -8.82
C ASN A 152 29.78 9.47 -10.18
N SER A 153 28.61 8.92 -10.53
CA SER A 153 27.77 9.45 -11.59
C SER A 153 26.76 10.44 -11.02
N ILE A 154 26.46 11.51 -11.75
CA ILE A 154 25.41 12.46 -11.35
C ILE A 154 24.08 11.99 -11.94
N PHE A 155 23.18 11.57 -11.07
CA PHE A 155 21.81 11.23 -11.42
C PHE A 155 20.89 12.42 -11.12
N ARG A 156 20.41 13.08 -12.17
CA ARG A 156 19.47 14.20 -12.07
C ARG A 156 18.03 13.73 -12.28
N PHE A 157 17.17 14.05 -11.33
CA PHE A 157 15.76 13.65 -11.36
C PHE A 157 14.83 14.74 -10.82
N MET A 158 13.55 14.58 -11.07
CA MET A 158 12.48 15.40 -10.51
C MET A 158 11.45 14.52 -9.78
N ILE A 159 10.82 15.09 -8.75
CA ILE A 159 9.63 14.55 -8.11
C ILE A 159 8.55 15.62 -8.18
N VAL A 160 7.36 15.25 -8.66
CA VAL A 160 6.17 16.08 -8.59
C VAL A 160 5.13 15.36 -7.74
N ALA A 161 4.56 16.05 -6.76
CA ALA A 161 3.61 15.53 -5.80
C ALA A 161 2.35 16.37 -5.80
N ILE A 162 1.18 15.73 -5.87
CA ILE A 162 -0.11 16.38 -5.71
C ILE A 162 -0.68 15.92 -4.38
N THR A 163 -0.75 16.83 -3.42
CA THR A 163 -1.23 16.57 -2.06
C THR A 163 -2.58 17.20 -1.82
N GLU A 164 -3.38 16.58 -0.95
CA GLU A 164 -4.67 17.11 -0.57
C GLU A 164 -4.51 18.28 0.41
N ALA A 165 -5.21 19.38 0.18
CA ALA A 165 -5.35 20.46 1.13
C ALA A 165 -6.73 20.37 1.79
N ARG A 166 -6.76 20.24 3.12
CA ARG A 166 -8.00 20.11 3.91
C ARG A 166 -8.24 21.33 4.77
N LEU A 167 -9.49 21.76 4.87
CA LEU A 167 -9.85 22.77 5.84
C LEU A 167 -9.59 22.21 7.25
N THR A 168 -8.94 23.01 8.08
CA THR A 168 -8.70 22.64 9.48
C THR A 168 -9.99 22.60 10.28
N ASP A 169 -10.05 21.72 11.28
CA ASP A 169 -11.26 21.52 12.07
C ASP A 169 -11.69 22.78 12.82
N ILE A 170 -13.00 23.02 12.84
CA ILE A 170 -13.62 24.02 13.72
C ILE A 170 -13.69 23.42 15.12
N GLY A 171 -13.10 24.09 16.11
CA GLY A 171 -13.00 23.52 17.45
C GLY A 171 -12.61 24.52 18.52
N LEU A 172 -12.43 24.02 19.74
CA LEU A 172 -11.86 24.76 20.87
C LEU A 172 -10.35 24.53 20.92
N PHE A 173 -9.56 25.59 20.84
CA PHE A 173 -8.10 25.53 20.90
C PHE A 173 -7.59 26.35 22.07
N TYR A 174 -6.62 25.81 22.79
CA TYR A 174 -5.87 26.57 23.78
C TYR A 174 -4.87 27.49 23.06
N SER A 175 -5.05 28.80 23.20
CA SER A 175 -4.13 29.81 22.69
C SER A 175 -3.07 30.10 23.75
N VAL A 176 -1.81 29.76 23.47
CA VAL A 176 -0.68 30.10 24.36
C VAL A 176 -0.53 31.62 24.50
N ALA A 177 -0.78 32.37 23.42
CA ALA A 177 -0.66 33.83 23.41
C ALA A 177 -1.67 34.51 24.34
N ASN A 178 -2.89 33.98 24.42
CA ASN A 178 -3.97 34.56 25.23
C ASN A 178 -4.20 33.80 26.55
N ASN A 179 -3.52 32.66 26.75
CA ASN A 179 -3.70 31.75 27.88
C ASN A 179 -5.18 31.36 28.12
N GLU A 180 -5.94 31.13 27.04
CA GLU A 180 -7.37 30.82 27.09
C GLU A 180 -7.75 29.75 26.06
N VAL A 181 -8.85 29.04 26.33
CA VAL A 181 -9.47 28.16 25.34
C VAL A 181 -10.55 28.94 24.59
N ALA A 182 -10.39 29.06 23.27
CA ALA A 182 -11.32 29.79 22.42
C ALA A 182 -11.80 28.92 21.26
N ARG A 183 -13.04 29.15 20.82
CA ARG A 183 -13.52 28.58 19.56
C ARG A 183 -12.76 29.25 18.41
N LYS A 184 -12.06 28.44 17.61
CA LYS A 184 -11.51 28.88 16.33
C LYS A 184 -12.33 28.32 15.19
N VAL A 185 -12.73 29.21 14.29
CA VAL A 185 -13.15 28.86 12.93
C VAL A 185 -11.93 29.13 12.08
N ASN A 186 -11.21 28.09 11.70
CA ASN A 186 -10.00 28.24 10.92
C ASN A 186 -10.38 28.26 9.44
N ASP A 187 -9.86 29.24 8.71
CA ASP A 187 -9.90 29.36 7.26
C ASP A 187 -8.62 28.83 6.59
N GLU A 188 -7.66 28.39 7.41
CA GLU A 188 -6.41 27.80 6.98
C GLU A 188 -6.61 26.39 6.43
N MET A 189 -5.98 26.14 5.28
CA MET A 189 -5.92 24.84 4.64
C MET A 189 -4.67 24.10 5.12
N GLN A 190 -4.86 22.98 5.80
CA GLN A 190 -3.77 22.08 6.16
C GLN A 190 -3.39 21.22 4.95
N ILE A 191 -2.11 21.24 4.61
CA ILE A 191 -1.56 20.34 3.60
C ILE A 191 -1.35 18.96 4.22
N ILE A 192 -1.95 17.93 3.63
CA ILE A 192 -1.76 16.54 4.06
C ILE A 192 -0.54 16.00 3.31
N PRO A 193 0.58 15.70 3.99
CA PRO A 193 1.85 15.41 3.32
C PRO A 193 1.87 14.08 2.55
N ALA A 194 0.83 13.25 2.68
CA ALA A 194 0.66 12.05 1.87
C ALA A 194 0.05 12.41 0.51
N PRO A 195 0.80 12.29 -0.60
CA PRO A 195 0.29 12.62 -1.93
C PRO A 195 -0.95 11.79 -2.28
N LEU A 196 -1.88 12.41 -3.02
CA LEU A 196 -2.94 11.72 -3.73
C LEU A 196 -2.33 10.98 -4.92
N ASP A 197 -1.53 11.71 -5.69
CA ASP A 197 -0.78 11.23 -6.84
C ASP A 197 0.62 11.86 -6.83
N ALA A 198 1.61 11.17 -7.35
CA ALA A 198 2.94 11.72 -7.55
C ALA A 198 3.66 11.03 -8.71
N PHE A 199 4.66 11.67 -9.28
CA PHE A 199 5.53 11.03 -10.26
C PHE A 199 7.00 11.41 -10.09
N PHE A 200 7.87 10.47 -10.41
CA PHE A 200 9.32 10.58 -10.36
C PHE A 200 9.90 10.26 -11.73
N TYR A 201 10.72 11.18 -12.25
CA TYR A 201 11.33 11.06 -13.56
C TYR A 201 12.78 11.57 -13.55
N PRO A 202 13.71 10.91 -14.24
CA PRO A 202 13.56 9.63 -14.95
C PRO A 202 13.56 8.44 -13.97
N ALA A 203 13.12 7.26 -14.41
CA ALA A 203 13.32 6.05 -13.62
C ALA A 203 14.81 5.80 -13.38
N PHE A 204 15.14 5.18 -12.24
CA PHE A 204 16.52 4.89 -11.84
C PHE A 204 16.75 3.39 -11.88
N SER A 205 17.41 2.93 -12.94
CA SER A 205 17.57 1.51 -13.24
C SER A 205 19.00 1.19 -13.63
N SER A 206 19.53 0.08 -13.11
CA SER A 206 20.95 -0.31 -13.22
C SER A 206 21.89 0.83 -12.84
N ARG A 207 21.54 1.57 -11.78
CA ARG A 207 22.25 2.79 -11.31
C ARG A 207 22.39 3.91 -12.36
N ALA A 208 21.55 3.91 -13.38
CA ALA A 208 21.57 4.86 -14.47
C ALA A 208 20.19 5.52 -14.65
N SER A 209 20.18 6.60 -15.44
CA SER A 209 18.96 7.30 -15.82
C SER A 209 18.26 6.55 -16.95
N ASP A 210 17.06 6.04 -16.69
CA ASP A 210 16.16 5.57 -17.73
C ASP A 210 15.15 6.65 -18.11
N VAL A 211 15.47 7.37 -19.18
CA VAL A 211 14.65 8.48 -19.70
C VAL A 211 13.38 8.03 -20.40
N ASN A 212 13.20 6.73 -20.64
CA ASN A 212 12.03 6.17 -21.29
C ASN A 212 10.94 5.77 -20.31
N HIS A 213 11.25 5.73 -19.02
CA HIS A 213 10.32 5.34 -17.97
C HIS A 213 10.24 6.39 -16.86
N PHE A 214 9.13 6.35 -16.14
CA PHE A 214 8.89 7.14 -14.93
C PHE A 214 8.12 6.30 -13.91
N LEU A 215 8.28 6.64 -12.64
CA LEU A 215 7.47 6.06 -11.57
C LEU A 215 6.26 6.94 -11.31
N TYR A 216 5.09 6.33 -11.23
CA TYR A 216 3.83 6.90 -10.82
C TYR A 216 3.39 6.32 -9.48
N HIS A 217 3.06 7.19 -8.53
CA HIS A 217 2.50 6.83 -7.25
C HIS A 217 1.04 7.27 -7.21
N CYS A 218 0.18 6.41 -6.67
CA CYS A 218 -1.15 6.77 -6.23
C CYS A 218 -1.35 6.40 -4.75
N LYS A 219 -2.18 7.15 -4.06
CA LYS A 219 -2.48 6.93 -2.64
C LYS A 219 -3.15 5.59 -2.38
N THR A 220 -4.00 5.15 -3.30
CA THR A 220 -4.77 3.91 -3.18
C THR A 220 -4.81 3.16 -4.51
N ALA A 221 -4.33 1.93 -4.50
CA ALA A 221 -4.40 1.06 -5.67
C ALA A 221 -5.85 0.70 -6.06
N LYS A 222 -6.84 0.89 -5.18
CA LYS A 222 -8.24 0.58 -5.46
C LYS A 222 -8.92 1.59 -6.39
N SER A 223 -8.45 2.83 -6.38
CA SER A 223 -9.04 3.91 -7.17
C SER A 223 -7.90 4.84 -7.58
N PRO A 224 -7.02 4.40 -8.50
CA PRO A 224 -6.04 5.29 -9.09
C PRO A 224 -6.75 6.41 -9.86
N ASN A 225 -6.07 7.54 -10.03
CA ASN A 225 -6.56 8.66 -10.84
C ASN A 225 -6.43 8.29 -12.33
N ILE A 226 -7.47 7.65 -12.89
CA ILE A 226 -7.45 7.12 -14.27
C ILE A 226 -7.36 8.28 -15.26
N GLU A 227 -8.08 9.38 -15.02
CA GLU A 227 -8.06 10.58 -15.83
C GLU A 227 -6.64 11.15 -15.92
N LEU A 228 -5.90 11.19 -14.82
CA LEU A 228 -4.50 11.62 -14.84
C LEU A 228 -3.61 10.64 -15.65
N ILE A 229 -3.81 9.33 -15.50
CA ILE A 229 -3.05 8.29 -16.23
C ILE A 229 -3.29 8.40 -17.75
N GLU A 230 -4.55 8.49 -18.17
CA GLU A 230 -4.91 8.50 -19.58
C GLU A 230 -4.74 9.88 -20.23
N ASP A 231 -5.25 10.95 -19.60
CA ASP A 231 -5.30 12.28 -20.23
C ASP A 231 -4.01 13.07 -20.06
N PHE A 232 -3.30 12.93 -18.94
CA PHE A 232 -2.03 13.64 -18.71
C PHE A 232 -0.84 12.81 -19.16
N PHE A 233 -0.73 11.56 -18.72
CA PHE A 233 0.42 10.73 -19.08
C PHE A 233 0.30 10.01 -20.42
N HIS A 234 -0.89 10.02 -21.05
CA HIS A 234 -1.13 9.35 -22.33
C HIS A 234 -0.89 7.83 -22.26
N ILE A 235 -1.24 7.22 -21.13
CA ILE A 235 -1.10 5.79 -20.89
C ILE A 235 -2.49 5.15 -20.89
N PRO A 236 -2.76 4.14 -21.72
CA PRO A 236 -4.02 3.42 -21.66
C PRO A 236 -4.12 2.67 -20.32
N PHE A 237 -5.12 2.99 -19.52
CA PHE A 237 -5.34 2.30 -18.25
C PHE A 237 -6.01 0.94 -18.53
N ILE A 238 -5.36 -0.14 -18.10
CA ILE A 238 -5.86 -1.50 -18.33
C ILE A 238 -6.61 -2.01 -17.09
N SER A 239 -5.93 -2.04 -15.95
CA SER A 239 -6.52 -2.45 -14.68
C SER A 239 -5.67 -2.03 -13.49
N SER A 240 -6.32 -1.95 -12.34
CA SER A 240 -5.69 -1.76 -11.04
C SER A 240 -5.28 -3.09 -10.39
N ALA A 241 -4.39 -3.03 -9.40
CA ALA A 241 -3.97 -4.23 -8.67
C ALA A 241 -5.13 -5.02 -8.02
N PRO A 242 -6.14 -4.38 -7.41
CA PRO A 242 -7.32 -5.09 -6.92
C PRO A 242 -8.14 -5.73 -8.05
N GLU A 243 -8.29 -5.07 -9.20
CA GLU A 243 -8.98 -5.64 -10.36
C GLU A 243 -8.24 -6.86 -10.92
N GLN A 244 -6.90 -6.84 -10.97
CA GLN A 244 -6.11 -8.03 -11.34
C GLN A 244 -6.30 -9.17 -10.35
N THR A 245 -6.28 -8.87 -9.05
CA THR A 245 -6.48 -9.86 -7.98
C THR A 245 -7.87 -10.50 -8.08
N GLU A 246 -8.91 -9.68 -8.19
CA GLU A 246 -10.31 -10.13 -8.30
C GLU A 246 -10.57 -10.84 -9.63
N GLY A 247 -9.99 -10.35 -10.72
CA GLY A 247 -10.08 -10.94 -12.06
C GLY A 247 -9.47 -12.33 -12.09
N PHE A 248 -8.25 -12.50 -11.54
CA PHE A 248 -7.64 -13.82 -11.43
C PHE A 248 -8.48 -14.77 -10.56
N ALA A 249 -8.99 -14.30 -9.41
CA ALA A 249 -9.87 -15.11 -8.57
C ALA A 249 -11.15 -15.55 -9.32
N LYS A 250 -11.74 -14.66 -10.13
CA LYS A 250 -12.90 -14.99 -11.00
C LYS A 250 -12.52 -16.01 -12.08
N VAL A 251 -11.35 -15.88 -12.73
CA VAL A 251 -10.85 -16.86 -13.70
C VAL A 251 -10.74 -18.24 -13.04
N ILE A 252 -10.12 -18.32 -11.86
CA ILE A 252 -10.03 -19.58 -11.11
C ILE A 252 -11.41 -20.11 -10.73
N GLY A 253 -12.38 -19.25 -10.38
CA GLY A 253 -13.76 -19.66 -10.11
C GLY A 253 -14.49 -20.22 -11.34
N GLU A 254 -14.28 -19.66 -12.53
CA GLU A 254 -14.86 -20.20 -13.78
C GLU A 254 -14.21 -21.52 -14.20
N VAL A 255 -12.88 -21.64 -14.03
CA VAL A 255 -12.12 -22.84 -14.40
C VAL A 255 -12.34 -23.98 -13.39
N PHE A 256 -12.53 -23.67 -12.11
CA PHE A 256 -12.75 -24.64 -11.04
C PHE A 256 -14.09 -24.37 -10.30
N PRO A 257 -15.25 -24.74 -10.87
CA PRO A 257 -16.57 -24.45 -10.28
C PRO A 257 -16.79 -25.01 -8.87
N ASN A 258 -16.12 -26.13 -8.54
CA ASN A 258 -16.16 -26.76 -7.22
C ASN A 258 -15.01 -26.32 -6.31
N GLY A 259 -14.24 -25.31 -6.72
CA GLY A 259 -13.00 -24.87 -6.08
C GLY A 259 -11.79 -25.69 -6.52
N MET A 260 -10.63 -25.03 -6.52
CA MET A 260 -9.34 -25.68 -6.70
C MET A 260 -8.97 -26.49 -5.45
N GLU A 261 -8.32 -27.63 -5.62
CA GLU A 261 -7.80 -28.41 -4.49
C GLU A 261 -6.77 -27.58 -3.70
N ALA A 262 -6.85 -27.64 -2.36
CA ALA A 262 -5.95 -26.88 -1.49
C ALA A 262 -4.46 -27.17 -1.78
N LYS A 263 -4.13 -28.43 -2.09
CA LYS A 263 -2.76 -28.84 -2.44
C LYS A 263 -2.28 -28.17 -3.74
N THR A 264 -3.14 -28.10 -4.76
CA THR A 264 -2.83 -27.40 -6.02
C THR A 264 -2.65 -25.90 -5.79
N ALA A 265 -3.50 -25.29 -4.97
CA ALA A 265 -3.38 -23.86 -4.64
C ALA A 265 -2.08 -23.55 -3.88
N MET A 266 -1.70 -24.37 -2.90
CA MET A 266 -0.41 -24.26 -2.19
C MET A 266 0.76 -24.45 -3.15
N LYS A 267 0.70 -25.46 -4.02
CA LYS A 267 1.77 -25.71 -5.00
C LYS A 267 1.90 -24.61 -6.04
N PHE A 268 0.78 -23.97 -6.41
CA PHE A 268 0.79 -22.78 -7.26
C PHE A 268 1.49 -21.60 -6.60
N HIS A 269 1.25 -21.39 -5.30
CA HIS A 269 1.95 -20.35 -4.53
C HIS A 269 3.47 -20.61 -4.49
N GLU A 270 3.90 -21.85 -4.24
CA GLU A 270 5.32 -22.23 -4.28
C GLU A 270 5.93 -22.00 -5.68
N ASN A 271 5.33 -22.58 -6.71
CA ASN A 271 5.85 -22.49 -8.08
C ASN A 271 5.90 -21.04 -8.59
N LEU A 272 4.92 -20.21 -8.22
CA LEU A 272 4.93 -18.79 -8.57
C LEU A 272 5.97 -18.02 -7.76
N SER A 273 6.19 -18.35 -6.48
CA SER A 273 7.29 -17.79 -5.68
C SER A 273 8.64 -18.08 -6.30
N ASP A 274 8.88 -19.34 -6.68
CA ASP A 274 10.11 -19.79 -7.33
C ASP A 274 10.31 -19.06 -8.65
N TYR A 275 9.26 -18.97 -9.47
CA TYR A 275 9.30 -18.23 -10.72
C TYR A 275 9.67 -16.75 -10.51
N VAL A 276 9.07 -16.10 -9.52
CA VAL A 276 9.41 -14.69 -9.18
C VAL A 276 10.86 -14.58 -8.71
N ASN A 277 11.36 -15.51 -7.90
CA ASN A 277 12.74 -15.49 -7.42
C ASN A 277 13.76 -15.73 -8.55
N GLU A 278 13.42 -16.57 -9.54
CA GLU A 278 14.27 -16.85 -10.70
C GLU A 278 14.25 -15.75 -11.76
N ASN A 279 13.13 -15.01 -11.88
CA ASN A 279 12.91 -14.06 -12.97
C ASN A 279 12.90 -12.59 -12.51
N SER A 280 13.01 -12.32 -11.22
CA SER A 280 13.25 -10.95 -10.73
C SER A 280 14.75 -10.64 -10.76
N GLN A 281 15.11 -9.54 -11.43
CA GLN A 281 16.46 -8.98 -11.35
C GLN A 281 16.47 -8.02 -10.16
N GLU A 282 17.24 -8.34 -9.11
CA GLU A 282 17.40 -7.48 -7.93
C GLU A 282 16.09 -6.99 -7.25
N ASP A 283 15.06 -7.83 -7.19
CA ASP A 283 13.70 -7.48 -6.69
C ASP A 283 12.89 -6.54 -7.61
N SER A 284 13.13 -6.59 -8.93
CA SER A 284 12.25 -5.98 -9.93
C SER A 284 10.85 -6.65 -9.98
N MET A 285 9.88 -5.93 -10.51
CA MET A 285 8.51 -6.44 -10.67
C MET A 285 8.45 -7.49 -11.80
N VAL A 286 7.74 -8.60 -11.55
CA VAL A 286 7.54 -9.66 -12.55
C VAL A 286 6.11 -9.58 -13.09
N MET A 287 5.98 -9.36 -14.39
CA MET A 287 4.72 -9.45 -15.13
C MET A 287 4.53 -10.87 -15.68
N LEU A 288 3.28 -11.35 -15.66
CA LEU A 288 2.90 -12.68 -16.12
C LEU A 288 1.88 -12.55 -17.25
N ASP A 289 2.17 -13.19 -18.37
CA ASP A 289 1.22 -13.36 -19.46
C ASP A 289 0.30 -14.57 -19.23
N LYS A 290 -0.78 -14.64 -20.01
CA LYS A 290 -1.76 -15.73 -19.93
C LYS A 290 -1.12 -17.12 -20.06
N PRO A 291 -0.26 -17.41 -21.07
CA PRO A 291 0.42 -18.71 -21.17
C PRO A 291 1.23 -19.07 -19.94
N ARG A 292 1.99 -18.12 -19.39
CA ARG A 292 2.81 -18.37 -18.19
C ARG A 292 1.96 -18.76 -16.99
N ILE A 293 0.84 -18.09 -16.77
CA ILE A 293 -0.08 -18.41 -15.66
C ILE A 293 -0.66 -19.81 -15.85
N LYS A 294 -1.04 -20.16 -17.09
CA LYS A 294 -1.54 -21.50 -17.43
C LYS A 294 -0.51 -22.57 -17.13
N ASP A 295 0.73 -22.35 -17.54
CA ASP A 295 1.83 -23.29 -17.34
C ASP A 295 2.15 -23.47 -15.84
N LEU A 296 2.14 -22.38 -15.07
CA LEU A 296 2.30 -22.44 -13.62
C LEU A 296 1.17 -23.24 -12.96
N LEU A 297 -0.09 -23.04 -13.37
CA LEU A 297 -1.22 -23.82 -12.85
C LEU A 297 -1.07 -25.32 -13.16
N LEU A 298 -0.72 -25.67 -14.40
CA LEU A 298 -0.49 -27.06 -14.82
C LEU A 298 0.68 -27.70 -14.08
N ALA A 299 1.81 -27.00 -13.94
CA ALA A 299 2.96 -27.44 -13.15
C ALA A 299 2.63 -27.62 -11.66
N SER A 300 1.57 -26.96 -11.19
CA SER A 300 1.05 -27.07 -9.82
C SER A 300 0.07 -28.22 -9.61
N GLY A 301 -0.22 -28.99 -10.66
CA GLY A 301 -1.15 -30.12 -10.62
C GLY A 301 -2.60 -29.75 -10.90
N ALA A 302 -2.87 -28.60 -11.55
CA ALA A 302 -4.19 -28.31 -12.08
C ALA A 302 -4.62 -29.40 -13.09
N ASN A 303 -5.83 -29.92 -12.94
CA ASN A 303 -6.32 -30.99 -13.80
C ASN A 303 -6.58 -30.48 -15.25
N SER A 304 -6.27 -31.32 -16.24
CA SER A 304 -6.40 -30.98 -17.66
C SER A 304 -7.85 -30.68 -18.07
N ASP A 305 -8.82 -31.36 -17.46
CA ASP A 305 -10.24 -31.27 -17.80
C ASP A 305 -10.81 -29.87 -17.51
N ASN A 306 -10.35 -29.23 -16.44
CA ASN A 306 -10.71 -27.85 -16.12
C ASN A 306 -9.86 -26.87 -16.94
N MET A 307 -8.56 -27.14 -17.09
CA MET A 307 -7.64 -26.23 -17.78
C MET A 307 -7.93 -26.02 -19.27
N GLN A 308 -8.77 -26.87 -19.90
CA GLN A 308 -9.28 -26.62 -21.25
C GLN A 308 -10.13 -25.33 -21.36
N PHE A 309 -10.74 -24.89 -20.25
CA PHE A 309 -11.56 -23.68 -20.20
C PHE A 309 -10.76 -22.42 -19.83
N PHE A 310 -9.49 -22.59 -19.41
CA PHE A 310 -8.66 -21.49 -18.90
C PHE A 310 -8.50 -20.36 -19.91
N ASP A 311 -8.15 -20.67 -21.16
CA ASP A 311 -7.87 -19.63 -22.16
C ASP A 311 -9.11 -18.76 -22.41
N ALA A 312 -10.29 -19.38 -22.51
CA ALA A 312 -11.55 -18.67 -22.74
C ALA A 312 -11.96 -17.83 -21.51
N ALA A 313 -11.82 -18.38 -20.29
CA ALA A 313 -12.13 -17.67 -19.06
C ALA A 313 -11.20 -16.48 -18.84
N TYR A 314 -9.89 -16.66 -19.08
CA TYR A 314 -8.90 -15.60 -18.94
C TYR A 314 -9.15 -14.47 -19.95
N SER A 315 -9.35 -14.80 -21.24
CA SER A 315 -9.66 -13.78 -22.26
C SER A 315 -10.97 -13.05 -21.95
N LYS A 316 -11.98 -13.74 -21.44
CA LYS A 316 -13.28 -13.11 -21.11
C LYS A 316 -13.19 -12.15 -19.91
N ILE A 317 -12.40 -12.48 -18.88
CA ILE A 317 -12.40 -11.77 -17.59
C ILE A 317 -11.29 -10.73 -17.52
N LEU A 318 -10.10 -11.06 -18.04
CA LEU A 318 -8.90 -10.25 -17.97
C LEU A 318 -8.48 -9.71 -19.35
N ASP A 319 -9.19 -10.02 -20.43
CA ASP A 319 -8.91 -9.51 -21.78
C ASP A 319 -7.46 -9.77 -22.23
N ASP A 320 -6.91 -10.93 -21.87
CA ASP A 320 -5.53 -11.34 -22.17
C ASP A 320 -4.42 -10.41 -21.66
N GLN A 321 -4.75 -9.48 -20.76
CA GLN A 321 -3.77 -8.58 -20.18
C GLN A 321 -2.73 -9.33 -19.32
N GLU A 322 -1.51 -8.79 -19.31
CA GLU A 322 -0.50 -9.20 -18.34
C GLU A 322 -0.87 -8.73 -16.94
N VAL A 323 -0.54 -9.53 -15.93
CA VAL A 323 -0.80 -9.21 -14.52
C VAL A 323 0.48 -9.28 -13.72
N ALA A 324 0.62 -8.39 -12.72
CA ALA A 324 1.79 -8.43 -11.86
C ALA A 324 1.71 -9.64 -10.92
N ALA A 325 2.80 -10.40 -10.79
CA ALA A 325 2.84 -11.59 -9.94
C ALA A 325 2.45 -11.28 -8.47
N ILE A 326 2.81 -10.09 -7.98
CA ILE A 326 2.49 -9.61 -6.63
C ILE A 326 0.99 -9.34 -6.39
N ASN A 327 0.20 -9.28 -7.45
CA ASN A 327 -1.25 -9.13 -7.40
C ASN A 327 -1.96 -10.48 -7.43
N LEU A 328 -1.27 -11.56 -7.85
CA LEU A 328 -1.79 -12.92 -7.75
C LEU A 328 -1.48 -13.55 -6.38
N MET A 329 -0.33 -13.20 -5.81
CA MET A 329 0.10 -13.69 -4.50
C MET A 329 0.93 -12.64 -3.76
N GLU A 330 0.80 -12.63 -2.42
CA GLU A 330 1.64 -11.77 -1.59
C GLU A 330 2.98 -12.49 -1.30
N LYS A 331 4.11 -11.87 -1.65
CA LYS A 331 5.45 -12.43 -1.39
C LYS A 331 5.69 -12.54 0.12
N GLY A 332 6.16 -13.70 0.57
CA GLY A 332 6.55 -13.97 1.96
C GLY A 332 5.40 -14.30 2.90
N LYS A 333 4.16 -14.39 2.40
CA LYS A 333 2.98 -14.62 3.23
C LYS A 333 1.85 -15.32 2.48
N VAL A 334 1.32 -16.37 3.10
CA VAL A 334 0.11 -17.07 2.65
C VAL A 334 -1.00 -16.83 3.66
N SER A 335 -2.16 -16.39 3.18
CA SER A 335 -3.36 -16.19 3.99
C SER A 335 -4.39 -17.28 3.71
N LEU A 336 -4.65 -18.15 4.68
CA LEU A 336 -5.68 -19.17 4.63
C LEU A 336 -6.94 -18.65 5.35
N LYS A 337 -8.05 -18.51 4.62
CA LYS A 337 -9.30 -17.96 5.15
C LYS A 337 -10.45 -18.97 5.04
N ALA A 338 -11.18 -19.11 6.15
CA ALA A 338 -12.47 -19.79 6.26
C ALA A 338 -13.47 -18.84 6.95
N PRO A 339 -14.79 -19.11 6.96
CA PRO A 339 -15.79 -18.17 7.47
C PRO A 339 -15.56 -17.60 8.88
N SER A 340 -14.84 -18.31 9.75
CA SER A 340 -14.56 -17.88 11.13
C SER A 340 -13.09 -18.00 11.52
N ILE A 341 -12.20 -18.28 10.57
CA ILE A 341 -10.79 -18.57 10.84
C ILE A 341 -9.94 -17.86 9.77
N SER A 342 -8.91 -17.14 10.21
CA SER A 342 -7.89 -16.58 9.34
C SER A 342 -6.52 -16.96 9.89
N ILE A 343 -5.73 -17.65 9.07
CA ILE A 343 -4.37 -18.10 9.42
C ILE A 343 -3.42 -17.44 8.43
N ASN A 344 -2.36 -16.81 8.94
CA ASN A 344 -1.28 -16.30 8.12
C ASN A 344 -0.02 -17.10 8.42
N VAL A 345 0.61 -17.62 7.37
CA VAL A 345 1.88 -18.35 7.46
C VAL A 345 2.89 -17.71 6.52
N LYS A 346 4.17 -17.96 6.78
CA LYS A 346 5.24 -17.59 5.85
C LYS A 346 5.30 -18.60 4.70
N ASP A 347 5.89 -18.20 3.58
CA ASP A 347 5.99 -19.06 2.38
C ASP A 347 6.76 -20.36 2.65
N ASP A 348 7.83 -20.31 3.44
CA ASP A 348 8.67 -21.46 3.83
C ASP A 348 7.95 -22.45 4.76
N ALA A 349 6.85 -22.05 5.40
CA ALA A 349 6.04 -22.90 6.25
C ALA A 349 4.92 -23.64 5.48
N LEU A 350 4.78 -23.46 4.17
CA LEU A 350 3.75 -24.14 3.38
C LEU A 350 3.87 -25.67 3.42
N GLU A 351 5.10 -26.20 3.47
CA GLU A 351 5.37 -27.63 3.56
C GLU A 351 4.80 -28.27 4.84
N GLN A 352 4.61 -27.48 5.90
CA GLN A 352 4.05 -27.92 7.18
C GLN A 352 2.52 -28.01 7.16
N ILE A 353 1.89 -27.58 6.05
CA ILE A 353 0.44 -27.50 5.94
C ILE A 353 -0.07 -28.58 4.99
N ARG A 354 -1.01 -29.38 5.47
CA ARG A 354 -1.67 -30.41 4.66
C ARG A 354 -3.16 -30.50 4.95
N THR A 355 -3.91 -31.08 4.02
CA THR A 355 -5.33 -31.37 4.22
C THR A 355 -5.51 -32.85 4.53
N GLU A 356 -6.26 -33.13 5.60
CA GLU A 356 -6.58 -34.50 6.00
C GLU A 356 -8.05 -34.64 6.37
N THR A 357 -8.57 -35.87 6.29
CA THR A 357 -9.88 -36.19 6.85
C THR A 357 -9.70 -36.85 8.21
N ILE A 358 -9.94 -36.10 9.28
CA ILE A 358 -9.83 -36.57 10.65
C ILE A 358 -11.24 -36.80 11.19
N ASN A 359 -11.57 -38.04 11.56
CA ASN A 359 -12.90 -38.42 12.06
C ASN A 359 -14.06 -38.01 11.13
N GLY A 360 -13.87 -38.15 9.81
CA GLY A 360 -14.86 -37.78 8.79
C GLY A 360 -15.00 -36.28 8.54
N LYS A 361 -14.17 -35.44 9.18
CA LYS A 361 -14.17 -33.99 8.98
C LYS A 361 -12.94 -33.58 8.16
N ARG A 362 -13.15 -32.72 7.16
CA ARG A 362 -12.05 -32.10 6.41
C ARG A 362 -11.33 -31.10 7.31
N CYS A 363 -10.06 -31.35 7.57
CA CYS A 363 -9.22 -30.57 8.45
C CYS A 363 -8.02 -30.04 7.69
N LEU A 364 -7.60 -28.83 8.05
CA LEU A 364 -6.27 -28.33 7.76
C LEU A 364 -5.38 -28.75 8.94
N VAL A 365 -4.32 -29.48 8.65
CA VAL A 365 -3.31 -29.92 9.63
C VAL A 365 -2.08 -29.05 9.43
N ILE A 366 -1.64 -28.41 10.51
CA ILE A 366 -0.42 -27.60 10.53
C ILE A 366 0.52 -28.29 11.52
N GLU A 367 1.65 -28.75 11.00
CA GLU A 367 2.72 -29.33 11.81
C GLU A 367 3.39 -28.22 12.61
N MET A 368 3.63 -28.46 13.91
CA MET A 368 4.15 -27.47 14.85
C MET A 368 5.28 -28.13 15.63
N ASP A 369 6.50 -27.95 15.15
CA ASP A 369 7.71 -28.55 15.74
C ASP A 369 8.41 -27.63 16.77
N GLU A 370 8.08 -26.34 16.75
CA GLU A 370 8.61 -25.32 17.65
C GLU A 370 7.59 -24.92 18.74
N GLY A 371 8.00 -24.07 19.66
CA GLY A 371 7.12 -23.58 20.75
C GLY A 371 5.88 -22.87 20.22
N LEU A 372 4.73 -23.14 20.83
CA LEU A 372 3.45 -22.52 20.50
C LEU A 372 3.17 -21.37 21.46
N GLU A 373 2.70 -20.24 20.96
CA GLU A 373 2.17 -19.16 21.80
C GLU A 373 0.71 -18.86 21.47
N ILE A 374 -0.12 -18.71 22.49
CA ILE A 374 -1.53 -18.34 22.36
C ILE A 374 -1.71 -17.00 23.06
N SER A 375 -1.96 -15.94 22.31
CA SER A 375 -2.08 -14.58 22.86
C SER A 375 -0.86 -14.17 23.71
N GLY A 376 0.34 -14.55 23.27
CA GLY A 376 1.60 -14.30 23.98
C GLY A 376 1.89 -15.24 25.15
N LEU A 377 1.05 -16.25 25.38
CA LEU A 377 1.25 -17.25 26.44
C LEU A 377 1.92 -18.50 25.86
N PRO A 378 3.08 -18.95 26.39
CA PRO A 378 3.72 -20.17 25.93
C PRO A 378 2.83 -21.39 26.23
N ALA A 379 2.66 -22.24 25.24
CA ALA A 379 1.80 -23.41 25.23
C ALA A 379 2.54 -24.61 24.60
N ASN A 380 2.13 -25.82 24.98
CA ASN A 380 2.64 -27.06 24.41
C ASN A 380 1.49 -27.90 23.85
N LEU A 381 1.73 -28.53 22.71
CA LEU A 381 0.82 -29.53 22.16
C LEU A 381 1.00 -30.85 22.92
N GLN A 382 -0.09 -31.44 23.40
CA GLN A 382 -0.03 -32.72 24.09
C GLN A 382 0.39 -33.83 23.11
N MET A 383 1.52 -34.48 23.39
CA MET A 383 1.87 -35.73 22.72
C MET A 383 0.96 -36.86 23.23
N PRO A 384 0.36 -37.68 22.34
CA PRO A 384 -0.44 -38.82 22.77
C PRO A 384 0.44 -39.83 23.54
N ALA A 385 -0.07 -40.32 24.68
CA ALA A 385 0.58 -41.36 25.46
C ALA A 385 0.75 -42.63 24.60
N LYS A 386 1.96 -43.19 24.54
CA LYS A 386 2.23 -44.47 23.87
C LYS A 386 1.24 -45.53 24.37
N SER A 387 0.44 -46.09 23.46
CA SER A 387 -0.40 -47.24 23.76
C SER A 387 0.50 -48.45 24.05
N VAL A 388 0.55 -48.86 25.33
CA VAL A 388 1.18 -50.11 25.72
C VAL A 388 0.25 -51.24 25.29
N HIS A 389 0.62 -51.97 24.23
CA HIS A 389 0.01 -53.27 23.97
C HIS A 389 0.43 -54.24 25.08
N VAL A 390 -0.45 -54.48 26.05
CA VAL A 390 -0.26 -55.53 27.04
C VAL A 390 -0.51 -56.88 26.35
N ILE A 391 0.56 -57.57 25.97
CA ILE A 391 0.50 -58.97 25.58
C ILE A 391 0.22 -59.78 26.85
N HIS A 392 -0.95 -60.41 26.95
CA HIS A 392 -1.25 -61.36 28.02
C HIS A 392 -0.41 -62.62 27.82
N ALA A 393 0.63 -62.79 28.64
CA ALA A 393 1.30 -64.07 28.82
C ALA A 393 0.67 -64.77 30.03
N ASN A 394 -0.05 -65.87 29.79
CA ASN A 394 -0.26 -66.91 30.80
C ASN A 394 1.06 -67.66 30.97
N PRO A 395 1.50 -67.90 32.20
CA PRO A 395 1.76 -69.31 32.55
C PRO A 395 1.44 -69.66 34.01
N ASP A 396 0.74 -70.77 34.18
CA ASP A 396 0.96 -71.69 35.29
C ASP A 396 2.43 -72.13 35.26
N GLU A 397 3.18 -71.88 36.34
CA GLU A 397 4.16 -72.83 36.86
C GLU A 397 4.65 -72.43 38.26
N SER A 398 4.97 -73.47 39.02
CA SER A 398 4.99 -73.57 40.47
C SER A 398 6.20 -72.97 41.20
N ALA A 399 5.92 -72.45 42.40
CA ALA A 399 6.64 -72.63 43.67
C ALA A 399 8.19 -72.59 43.72
N ALA A 400 8.75 -71.66 44.53
CA ALA A 400 9.40 -72.00 45.82
C ALA A 400 10.06 -70.78 46.52
N CYS A 401 9.66 -70.57 47.77
CA CYS A 401 10.47 -70.26 48.97
C CYS A 401 11.56 -69.14 48.94
N ALA A 402 11.31 -68.03 49.66
CA ALA A 402 12.01 -67.66 50.91
C ALA A 402 11.77 -66.17 51.27
N THR A 403 11.39 -65.91 52.52
CA THR A 403 11.31 -64.61 53.20
C THR A 403 12.38 -64.56 54.33
N PRO A 404 12.56 -63.48 55.12
CA PRO A 404 12.68 -62.02 54.84
C PRO A 404 13.87 -61.36 55.63
N GLU A 405 13.86 -60.01 55.72
CA GLU A 405 14.44 -59.10 56.77
C GLU A 405 15.76 -58.30 56.50
N PRO A 406 16.04 -57.14 57.19
CA PRO A 406 15.39 -55.83 56.99
C PRO A 406 16.35 -54.58 57.03
N LEU A 407 15.76 -53.40 56.76
CA LEU A 407 16.12 -51.97 56.99
C LEU A 407 17.38 -51.53 57.78
N ARG A 408 18.02 -50.44 57.31
CA ARG A 408 18.71 -49.32 58.05
C ARG A 408 18.94 -48.16 57.05
N SER A 409 18.29 -46.99 57.12
CA SER A 409 18.34 -45.82 58.01
C SER A 409 19.53 -44.85 57.85
N SER A 410 19.16 -43.56 57.82
CA SER A 410 19.86 -42.32 58.26
C SER A 410 20.97 -41.67 57.41
N ALA A 411 20.55 -40.58 56.73
CA ALA A 411 20.99 -39.18 56.84
C ALA A 411 22.40 -38.81 57.35
N ASP A 412 23.06 -37.92 56.59
CA ASP A 412 23.93 -36.80 56.99
C ASP A 412 24.38 -36.12 55.67
N GLN A 413 24.69 -34.84 55.47
CA GLN A 413 24.65 -33.55 56.18
C GLN A 413 25.09 -32.54 55.09
N MET A 414 24.51 -31.33 55.05
CA MET A 414 25.14 -30.18 54.36
C MET A 414 26.22 -29.56 55.26
N PRO A 415 27.11 -28.73 54.69
CA PRO A 415 27.18 -27.37 55.23
C PRO A 415 27.25 -26.24 54.19
N ASP A 416 26.41 -25.27 54.50
CA ASP A 416 26.40 -23.79 54.39
C ASP A 416 27.67 -23.01 54.00
N HIS A 417 27.46 -21.88 53.29
CA HIS A 417 28.06 -20.57 53.59
C HIS A 417 27.25 -19.41 52.94
N SER A 418 26.39 -18.78 53.76
CA SER A 418 26.22 -17.32 54.01
C SER A 418 26.88 -16.33 53.02
N GLY A 419 26.28 -15.23 52.52
CA GLY A 419 25.46 -14.16 53.11
C GLY A 419 25.42 -13.01 52.07
N LEU A 420 24.46 -12.09 51.95
CA LEU A 420 23.93 -11.10 52.90
C LEU A 420 22.63 -10.49 52.32
N ALA A 421 21.78 -9.96 53.19
CA ALA A 421 20.40 -9.52 52.92
C ALA A 421 20.21 -7.99 52.86
N LYS A 422 19.34 -7.54 51.92
CA LYS A 422 18.19 -6.56 51.97
C LYS A 422 18.37 -5.13 52.56
N PRO A 423 17.39 -4.18 52.47
CA PRO A 423 16.10 -4.06 51.72
C PRO A 423 15.91 -2.69 50.96
N ALA A 424 15.09 -2.55 49.91
CA ALA A 424 13.64 -2.26 49.79
C ALA A 424 13.13 -0.84 50.19
N PHE A 425 12.48 -0.13 49.24
CA PHE A 425 11.32 0.80 49.35
C PHE A 425 10.84 1.07 47.89
N ALA A 426 9.77 0.46 47.36
CA ALA A 426 8.32 0.69 47.52
C ALA A 426 7.80 2.01 46.91
N GLN A 427 7.10 1.94 45.76
CA GLN A 427 5.65 2.20 45.60
C GLN A 427 5.21 2.13 44.12
N SER A 428 4.08 1.48 43.91
CA SER A 428 3.30 1.20 42.68
C SER A 428 2.27 2.34 42.39
N PRO A 429 1.22 2.17 41.55
CA PRO A 429 1.17 1.99 40.08
C PRO A 429 0.15 2.96 39.41
N SER A 430 0.04 2.97 38.07
CA SER A 430 -1.26 3.10 37.38
C SER A 430 -1.15 2.80 35.88
N GLU A 431 -1.71 1.66 35.50
CA GLU A 431 -2.19 1.31 34.16
C GLU A 431 -3.45 2.11 33.83
N THR A 432 -3.70 2.35 32.54
CA THR A 432 -4.98 2.06 31.85
C THR A 432 -4.76 2.17 30.33
N ASP A 433 -4.49 1.04 29.68
CA ASP A 433 -4.89 0.80 28.29
C ASP A 433 -6.19 0.01 28.35
N GLU A 434 -7.29 0.61 27.92
CA GLU A 434 -8.56 -0.10 27.70
C GLU A 434 -8.92 -0.07 26.22
N SER A 435 -8.77 -1.22 25.58
CA SER A 435 -9.59 -1.63 24.46
C SER A 435 -10.94 -2.14 24.96
N GLY A 436 -12.06 -1.66 24.41
CA GLY A 436 -13.32 -2.37 24.59
C GLY A 436 -14.59 -1.70 24.07
N ILE A 437 -15.29 -2.46 23.23
CA ILE A 437 -16.76 -2.58 23.13
C ILE A 437 -17.43 -1.75 22.02
N SER A 438 -17.69 -2.47 20.92
CA SER A 438 -18.79 -2.21 19.99
C SER A 438 -20.13 -2.27 20.71
N ASN A 439 -20.98 -1.26 20.56
CA ASN A 439 -22.40 -1.40 20.80
C ASN A 439 -23.11 -1.75 19.50
N LYS A 440 -23.59 -3.00 19.44
CA LYS A 440 -24.74 -3.40 18.63
C LYS A 440 -25.99 -2.84 19.30
N GLY A 441 -26.73 -1.99 18.59
CA GLY A 441 -28.15 -1.77 18.80
C GLY A 441 -28.86 -2.20 17.53
N ALA A 442 -29.54 -3.34 17.58
CA ALA A 442 -30.53 -3.73 16.60
C ALA A 442 -31.89 -3.18 17.06
N ASP A 443 -32.66 -2.58 16.17
CA ASP A 443 -34.08 -2.93 16.06
C ASP A 443 -34.65 -2.62 14.68
N PHE A 444 -35.53 -3.53 14.29
CA PHE A 444 -36.25 -3.73 13.04
C PHE A 444 -37.17 -2.55 12.63
N CYS A 445 -37.32 -2.32 11.32
CA CYS A 445 -38.58 -2.59 10.60
C CYS A 445 -38.45 -2.35 9.08
N GLU A 446 -38.88 -3.34 8.32
CA GLU A 446 -39.00 -3.39 6.85
C GLU A 446 -40.16 -2.50 6.33
N GLU A 447 -39.88 -1.79 5.20
CA GLU A 447 -40.72 -1.51 3.99
C GLU A 447 -42.19 -1.00 4.07
N PRO A 448 -42.82 -0.46 2.98
CA PRO A 448 -42.39 -0.30 1.58
C PRO A 448 -42.66 1.08 0.94
N ALA A 449 -42.28 1.18 -0.34
CA ALA A 449 -42.53 2.27 -1.29
C ALA A 449 -44.03 2.57 -1.59
N ALA A 450 -44.34 3.84 -1.90
CA ALA A 450 -45.39 4.22 -2.85
C ALA A 450 -45.23 5.66 -3.36
N SER A 451 -45.45 5.80 -4.66
CA SER A 451 -45.57 7.00 -5.50
C SER A 451 -46.71 7.95 -5.09
N GLU A 452 -46.59 9.24 -5.41
CA GLU A 452 -47.50 10.00 -6.31
C GLU A 452 -47.21 11.51 -6.34
N ALA A 453 -47.84 12.17 -7.31
CA ALA A 453 -47.44 13.35 -8.06
C ALA A 453 -48.17 14.67 -7.69
N PHE A 454 -47.45 15.81 -7.83
CA PHE A 454 -47.87 17.19 -8.24
C PHE A 454 -49.02 17.92 -7.48
N PRO A 455 -49.30 19.26 -7.66
CA PRO A 455 -48.67 20.28 -8.49
C PRO A 455 -48.37 21.66 -7.84
N SER A 456 -47.73 22.51 -8.66
CA SER A 456 -47.53 23.97 -8.61
C SER A 456 -48.76 24.84 -8.29
N LYS A 457 -48.55 25.98 -7.61
CA LYS A 457 -49.36 27.20 -7.79
C LYS A 457 -48.53 28.49 -7.68
N GLN A 458 -48.84 29.36 -8.63
CA GLN A 458 -48.43 30.73 -8.87
C GLN A 458 -49.55 31.64 -8.35
N GLU A 459 -49.25 32.79 -7.74
CA GLU A 459 -50.16 33.95 -7.61
C GLU A 459 -49.44 35.15 -6.93
N ASP A 460 -49.11 36.17 -7.73
CA ASP A 460 -49.19 37.61 -7.41
C ASP A 460 -50.61 38.07 -7.87
N PRO A 461 -51.23 39.23 -7.46
CA PRO A 461 -50.63 40.57 -7.56
C PRO A 461 -51.20 41.73 -6.68
N VAL A 462 -50.70 42.96 -6.96
CA VAL A 462 -51.36 44.30 -7.02
C VAL A 462 -51.07 45.36 -5.94
N ASP A 463 -50.40 46.43 -6.43
CA ASP A 463 -50.51 47.90 -6.27
C ASP A 463 -50.83 48.58 -4.94
N ASP A 464 -50.05 49.63 -4.64
CA ASP A 464 -50.64 50.97 -4.48
C ASP A 464 -49.71 52.10 -4.95
N LEU A 465 -50.36 53.09 -5.55
CA LEU A 465 -49.87 54.24 -6.34
C LEU A 465 -49.54 55.48 -5.49
N ASP A 466 -48.71 56.36 -6.05
CA ASP A 466 -48.88 57.84 -6.10
C ASP A 466 -47.65 58.42 -6.88
N VAL A 467 -47.71 58.78 -8.18
CA VAL A 467 -48.22 60.04 -8.81
C VAL A 467 -47.61 61.28 -8.12
N VAL A 468 -46.86 62.20 -8.76
CA VAL A 468 -47.25 63.09 -9.87
C VAL A 468 -46.04 63.65 -10.66
N ASP A 469 -46.36 63.90 -11.92
CA ASP A 469 -45.70 64.41 -13.13
C ASP A 469 -45.22 65.88 -13.12
N PHE A 470 -44.28 66.21 -14.02
CA PHE A 470 -44.43 67.20 -15.12
C PHE A 470 -43.07 67.76 -15.63
N GLY A 471 -42.81 67.58 -16.94
CA GLY A 471 -42.14 68.62 -17.74
C GLY A 471 -41.03 68.20 -18.70
N THR A 472 -41.40 67.66 -19.87
CA THR A 472 -40.67 67.90 -21.15
C THR A 472 -41.36 69.04 -21.93
N PRO A 473 -40.95 69.50 -23.14
CA PRO A 473 -39.82 69.10 -24.00
C PRO A 473 -39.05 70.28 -24.67
N SER A 474 -37.94 70.03 -25.36
CA SER A 474 -37.76 70.51 -26.75
C SER A 474 -36.58 69.84 -27.46
N SER A 475 -36.82 69.52 -28.72
CA SER A 475 -35.96 68.83 -29.69
C SER A 475 -35.08 69.78 -30.51
N ILE A 476 -34.25 69.17 -31.40
CA ILE A 476 -33.65 69.69 -32.65
C ILE A 476 -32.29 70.43 -32.44
N GLU A 477 -31.18 70.15 -33.12
CA GLU A 477 -30.85 69.46 -34.40
C GLU A 477 -29.89 68.28 -34.25
#